data_AF-A0A957JCI6-F1
#
_entry.id   AF-A0A957JCI6-F1
#
_cell.length_a   1.000
_cell.length_b   1.000
_cell.length_c   1.000
_cell.angle_alpha   90.00
_cell.angle_beta   90.00
_cell.angle_gamma   90.00
#
_symmetry.space_group_name_H-M   'P 1'
#
loop_
_entity.id
_entity.type
_entity.pdbx_description
1 polymer ?
#
loop_
_entity_poly.entity_id
_entity_poly.type
_entity_poly.pdbx_seq_one_letter_code
_entity_poly.pdbx_strand_id
1 'polypeptide(L)'
;MKNDDDEMKEEYDFSQAQRGPFLPAKPNKERITIRLDADILQWFRETVHRQGGGNYQSLINDALRQHIGAQQYAWEETVRRIVREELGRYDAGRNQVGAK
;
A
#
# COMPACT_ATOMS: atom_id res chain seq x y z
N MET A 1 -10.89 44.46 27.50
CA MET A 1 -10.98 43.01 27.20
C MET A 1 -9.67 42.39 27.63
N LYS A 2 -9.68 41.57 28.68
CA LYS A 2 -8.53 40.76 29.12
C LYS A 2 -8.67 39.40 28.43
N ASN A 3 -7.60 38.92 27.82
CA ASN A 3 -7.56 37.64 27.13
C ASN A 3 -7.12 36.58 28.15
N ASP A 4 -8.06 35.73 28.56
CA ASP A 4 -7.87 34.67 29.56
C ASP A 4 -7.72 33.28 28.89
N ASP A 5 -6.91 33.17 27.83
CA ASP A 5 -6.87 31.97 26.95
C ASP A 5 -5.49 31.27 26.87
N ASP A 6 -4.66 31.27 27.93
CA ASP A 6 -3.42 30.44 27.89
C ASP A 6 -2.93 29.92 29.26
N GLU A 7 -3.81 29.26 30.02
CA GLU A 7 -3.39 28.39 31.13
C GLU A 7 -4.04 27.00 31.01
N MET A 8 -3.22 25.99 30.69
CA MET A 8 -3.62 24.59 30.73
C MET A 8 -3.89 24.17 32.18
N LYS A 9 -5.06 23.59 32.45
CA LYS A 9 -5.47 23.21 33.80
C LYS A 9 -4.75 21.94 34.25
N GLU A 10 -4.43 21.87 35.55
CA GLU A 10 -3.86 20.66 36.16
C GLU A 10 -4.82 19.46 36.07
N GLU A 11 -6.13 19.73 36.11
CA GLU A 11 -7.17 18.72 35.97
C GLU A 11 -8.29 19.19 35.04
N TYR A 12 -8.73 18.28 34.17
CA TYR A 12 -9.83 18.49 33.25
C TYR A 12 -10.99 17.55 33.63
N ASP A 13 -12.16 18.13 33.91
CA ASP A 13 -13.37 17.36 34.14
C ASP A 13 -13.98 16.90 32.80
N PHE A 14 -13.90 15.59 32.56
CA PHE A 14 -14.48 14.94 31.38
C PHE A 14 -15.82 14.26 31.67
N SER A 15 -16.49 14.57 32.78
CA SER A 15 -17.80 14.01 33.14
C SER A 15 -18.89 14.24 32.07
N GLN A 16 -18.77 15.33 31.31
CA GLN A 16 -19.65 15.67 30.17
C GLN A 16 -19.00 15.41 28.81
N ALA A 17 -17.84 14.76 28.76
CA ALA A 17 -17.14 14.52 27.51
C ALA A 17 -17.86 13.44 26.69
N GLN A 18 -18.34 13.82 25.51
CA GLN A 18 -18.93 12.88 24.57
C GLN A 18 -17.81 12.17 23.80
N ARG A 19 -17.73 10.83 23.92
CA ARG A 19 -16.81 10.03 23.10
C ARG A 19 -17.17 10.25 21.63
N GLY A 20 -16.24 10.79 20.85
CA GLY A 20 -16.39 10.93 19.41
C GLY A 20 -16.69 9.57 18.77
N PRO A 21 -17.41 9.54 17.63
CA PRO A 21 -17.78 8.29 16.97
C PRO A 21 -16.52 7.46 16.70
N PHE A 22 -16.50 6.24 17.25
CA PHE A 22 -15.55 5.21 16.83
C PHE A 22 -15.87 4.92 15.37
N LEU A 23 -15.14 5.53 14.45
CA LEU A 23 -15.28 5.23 13.04
C LEU A 23 -14.93 3.74 12.87
N PRO A 24 -15.90 2.87 12.53
CA PRO A 24 -15.58 1.48 12.28
C PRO A 24 -14.50 1.43 11.20
N ALA A 25 -13.53 0.53 11.38
CA ALA A 25 -12.49 0.33 10.37
C ALA A 25 -13.16 0.15 9.00
N LYS A 26 -12.64 0.82 7.97
CA LYS A 26 -13.19 0.71 6.60
C LYS A 26 -13.39 -0.78 6.29
N PRO A 27 -14.52 -1.20 5.69
CA PRO A 27 -14.92 -2.61 5.59
C PRO A 27 -13.90 -3.54 4.93
N ASN A 28 -12.91 -3.00 4.20
CA ASN A 28 -11.87 -3.75 3.51
C ASN A 28 -10.49 -3.70 4.22
N LYS A 29 -10.42 -3.26 5.48
CA LYS A 29 -9.17 -3.23 6.25
C LYS A 29 -9.29 -4.14 7.47
N GLU A 30 -8.54 -5.24 7.44
CA GLU A 30 -8.44 -6.16 8.56
C GLU A 30 -7.35 -5.70 9.54
N ARG A 31 -7.66 -5.69 10.85
CA ARG A 31 -6.68 -5.37 11.89
C ARG A 31 -5.94 -6.64 12.29
N ILE A 32 -4.69 -6.74 11.88
CA ILE A 32 -3.81 -7.86 12.24
C ILE A 32 -2.68 -7.40 13.18
N THR A 33 -2.12 -8.33 13.94
CA THR A 33 -0.89 -8.10 14.71
C THR A 33 0.27 -8.75 13.95
N ILE A 34 1.20 -7.94 13.46
CA ILE A 34 2.40 -8.40 12.74
C ILE A 34 3.66 -7.87 13.42
N ARG A 35 4.75 -8.63 13.36
CA ARG A 35 6.08 -8.15 13.74
C ARG A 35 6.76 -7.62 12.50
N LEU A 36 7.31 -6.41 12.58
CA LEU A 36 8.14 -5.79 11.56
C LEU A 36 9.45 -5.35 12.22
N ASP A 37 10.53 -5.36 11.44
CA ASP A 37 11.81 -4.88 11.93
C ASP A 37 11.75 -3.38 12.21
N ALA A 38 12.52 -2.97 13.24
CA ALA A 38 12.44 -1.62 13.78
C ALA A 38 12.93 -0.56 12.78
N ASP A 39 13.96 -0.90 12.01
CA ASP A 39 14.55 -0.07 10.95
C ASP A 39 13.56 0.15 9.79
N ILE A 40 12.85 -0.90 9.36
CA ILE A 40 11.80 -0.79 8.35
C ILE A 40 10.71 0.17 8.84
N LEU A 41 10.23 -0.03 10.07
CA LEU A 41 9.19 0.82 10.65
C LEU A 41 9.65 2.28 10.77
N GLN A 42 10.91 2.50 11.16
CA GLN A 42 11.51 3.82 11.23
C GLN A 42 11.58 4.49 9.87
N TRP A 43 12.02 3.77 8.82
CA TRP A 43 12.09 4.30 7.46
C TRP A 43 10.74 4.80 6.95
N PHE A 44 9.66 4.04 7.18
CA PHE A 44 8.30 4.45 6.78
C PHE A 44 7.81 5.68 7.56
N ARG A 45 8.15 5.79 8.85
CA ARG A 45 7.82 6.97 9.68
C ARG A 45 8.53 8.22 9.17
N GLU A 46 9.84 8.14 8.97
CA GLU A 46 10.65 9.25 8.48
C GLU A 46 10.21 9.71 7.08
N THR A 47 9.85 8.76 6.21
CA THR A 47 9.36 9.07 4.86
C THR A 47 8.07 9.86 4.89
N VAL A 48 7.14 9.51 5.77
CA VAL A 48 5.89 10.27 5.93
C VAL A 48 6.12 11.64 6.58
N HIS A 49 7.02 11.72 7.55
CA HIS A 49 7.37 13.00 8.19
C HIS A 49 7.95 13.98 7.16
N ARG A 50 8.83 13.50 6.25
CA ARG A 50 9.39 14.31 5.16
C ARG A 50 8.33 14.82 4.18
N GLN A 51 7.22 14.09 4.00
CA GLN A 51 6.14 14.46 3.07
C GLN A 51 5.10 15.40 3.68
N GLY A 52 5.35 15.96 4.87
CA GLY A 52 4.42 16.89 5.53
C GLY A 52 3.37 16.21 6.41
N GLY A 53 3.64 14.96 6.83
CA GLY A 53 2.73 14.17 7.67
C GLY A 53 1.88 13.19 6.86
N GLY A 54 1.26 12.25 7.56
CA GLY A 54 0.47 11.16 6.95
C GLY A 54 0.45 9.89 7.79
N ASN A 55 -0.07 8.81 7.22
CA ASN A 55 -0.16 7.51 7.89
C ASN A 55 0.87 6.53 7.31
N TYR A 56 1.91 6.20 8.09
CA TYR A 56 2.94 5.22 7.71
C TYR A 56 2.34 3.83 7.40
N GLN A 57 1.21 3.47 8.01
CA GLN A 57 0.50 2.22 7.72
C GLN A 57 -0.08 2.21 6.29
N SER A 58 -0.52 3.37 5.79
CA SER A 58 -0.98 3.48 4.40
C SER A 58 0.20 3.24 3.45
N LEU A 59 1.35 3.85 3.74
CA LEU A 59 2.55 3.70 2.91
C LEU A 59 3.07 2.25 2.88
N ILE A 60 3.02 1.56 4.03
CA ILE A 60 3.33 0.12 4.12
C ILE A 60 2.37 -0.68 3.22
N ASN A 61 1.06 -0.43 3.32
CA ASN A 61 0.09 -1.14 2.50
C ASN A 61 0.27 -0.87 1.00
N ASP A 62 0.61 0.35 0.61
CA ASP A 62 0.86 0.70 -0.79
C ASP A 62 2.12 -0.01 -1.31
N ALA A 63 3.18 -0.10 -0.50
CA ALA A 63 4.37 -0.87 -0.83
C ALA A 63 4.06 -2.37 -1.01
N LEU A 64 3.23 -2.96 -0.13
CA LEU A 64 2.78 -4.35 -0.26
C LEU A 64 1.97 -4.57 -1.55
N ARG A 65 1.07 -3.64 -1.91
CA ARG A 65 0.30 -3.71 -3.16
C ARG A 65 1.20 -3.65 -4.39
N GLN A 66 2.18 -2.74 -4.39
CA GLN A 66 3.16 -2.62 -5.47
C GLN A 66 3.99 -3.90 -5.62
N HIS A 67 4.42 -4.50 -4.51
CA HIS A 67 5.15 -5.76 -4.53
C HIS A 67 4.30 -6.90 -5.13
N ILE A 68 3.05 -7.04 -4.71
CA ILE A 68 2.12 -8.04 -5.26
C ILE A 68 1.92 -7.81 -6.77
N GLY A 69 1.70 -6.56 -7.19
CA GLY A 69 1.57 -6.22 -8.61
C GLY A 69 2.82 -6.58 -9.41
N ALA A 70 4.01 -6.20 -8.93
CA ALA A 70 5.27 -6.50 -9.59
C ALA A 70 5.51 -8.01 -9.76
N GLN A 71 5.15 -8.82 -8.75
CA GLN A 71 5.20 -10.29 -8.84
C GLN A 71 4.24 -10.84 -9.92
N GLN A 72 3.06 -10.24 -10.07
CA GLN A 72 2.12 -10.63 -11.12
C GLN A 72 2.63 -10.24 -12.52
N TYR A 73 3.21 -9.06 -12.69
CA TYR A 73 3.72 -8.65 -14.01
C TYR A 73 4.96 -9.44 -14.45
N ALA A 74 5.78 -9.94 -13.52
CA ALA A 74 6.99 -10.71 -13.84
C ALA A 74 6.69 -12.02 -14.58
N TRP A 75 5.61 -12.73 -14.21
CA TRP A 75 5.22 -13.95 -14.91
C TRP A 75 4.49 -13.65 -16.22
N GLU A 76 3.71 -12.56 -16.28
CA GLU A 76 3.05 -12.13 -17.51
C GLU A 76 4.05 -11.87 -18.65
N GLU A 77 5.18 -11.23 -18.35
CA GLU A 77 6.22 -10.99 -19.35
C GLU A 77 6.82 -12.29 -19.88
N THR A 78 7.03 -13.26 -18.99
CA THR A 78 7.52 -14.59 -19.34
C THR A 78 6.52 -15.35 -20.22
N VAL A 79 5.23 -15.33 -19.86
CA VAL A 79 4.16 -15.95 -20.65
C VAL A 79 4.02 -15.26 -22.00
N ARG A 80 4.03 -13.93 -22.06
CA ARG A 80 3.99 -13.17 -23.32
C ARG A 80 5.16 -13.49 -24.23
N ARG A 81 6.37 -13.67 -23.68
CA ARG A 81 7.55 -14.11 -24.45
C ARG A 81 7.35 -15.50 -25.04
N ILE A 82 6.94 -16.46 -24.23
CA ILE A 82 6.70 -17.85 -24.66
C ILE A 82 5.59 -17.91 -25.71
N VAL A 83 4.47 -17.23 -25.49
CA VAL A 83 3.35 -17.21 -26.45
C VAL A 83 3.77 -16.59 -27.77
N ARG A 84 4.54 -15.49 -27.77
CA ARG A 84 5.09 -14.91 -29.01
C ARG A 84 6.04 -15.84 -29.72
N GLU A 85 6.91 -16.51 -28.97
CA GLU A 85 7.86 -17.48 -29.52
C GLU A 85 7.13 -18.67 -30.17
N GLU A 86 6.12 -19.22 -29.50
CA GLU A 86 5.32 -20.32 -30.04
C GLU A 86 4.51 -19.88 -31.26
N LEU A 87 3.81 -18.74 -31.21
CA LEU A 87 3.08 -18.21 -32.37
C LEU A 87 4.01 -17.96 -33.56
N GLY A 88 5.20 -17.39 -33.33
CA GLY A 88 6.21 -17.20 -34.37
C GLY A 88 6.72 -18.51 -34.98
N ARG A 89 6.87 -19.57 -34.16
CA ARG A 89 7.22 -20.92 -34.64
C ARG A 89 6.08 -21.54 -35.45
N TYR A 90 4.82 -21.38 -35.01
CA TYR A 90 3.64 -21.85 -35.76
C TYR A 90 3.50 -21.16 -37.12
N ASP A 91 3.70 -19.84 -37.19
CA ASP A 91 3.61 -19.10 -38.45
C ASP A 91 4.77 -19.42 -39.41
N ALA A 92 5.98 -19.61 -38.90
CA ALA A 92 7.13 -20.07 -39.69
C ALA A 92 6.96 -21.51 -40.20
N GLY A 93 6.30 -22.39 -39.44
CA GLY A 93 5.98 -23.75 -39.87
C GLY A 93 4.88 -23.81 -40.93
N ARG A 94 3.86 -22.94 -40.85
CA ARG A 94 2.75 -22.91 -41.82
C ARG A 94 3.19 -22.41 -43.20
N ASN A 95 4.15 -21.49 -43.27
CA ASN A 95 4.60 -20.88 -44.53
C ASN A 95 5.55 -21.76 -45.37
N GLN A 96 5.98 -22.91 -44.83
CA GLN A 96 6.87 -23.86 -45.52
C GLN A 96 6.13 -25.03 -46.20
N VAL A 97 4.85 -25.26 -45.86
CA VAL A 97 4.06 -26.39 -46.40
C VAL A 97 3.27 -25.99 -47.67
N GLY A 98 3.16 -24.70 -47.98
CA GLY A 98 2.46 -24.18 -49.16
C GLY A 98 3.29 -24.02 -50.44
N ALA A 99 4.58 -24.36 -50.41
CA ALA A 99 5.50 -24.26 -51.56
C ALA A 99 5.92 -25.66 -52.05
N LYS A 100 4.97 -26.42 -52.60
CA LYS A 100 5.24 -27.57 -53.47
C LYS A 100 4.14 -27.71 -54.50
#